data_AF-A0A5N5UB07-F1
#
_entry.id   AF-A0A5N5UB07-F1
#
_cell.length_a   1.000
_cell.length_b   1.000
_cell.length_c   1.000
_cell.angle_alpha   90.00
_cell.angle_beta   90.00
_cell.angle_gamma   90.00
#
_symmetry.space_group_name_H-M   'P 1'
#
loop_
_entity.id
_entity.type
_entity.pdbx_description
1 polymer ?
#
loop_
_entity_poly.entity_id
_entity_poly.type
_entity_poly.pdbx_seq_one_letter_code
_entity_poly.pdbx_strand_id
1 'polypeptide(L)'
;MAAEQPREREGIFHGLKVDIVALHESWMQLVFPRQRGREHSVLGKWQPTTTGDKLKYRLWALLGVPLVAFIYPFVLAGFAVRFHATRLDSGVARVGGVGILLLSLLLWGGLTAAARIQFGATAEGFYAVAAASVTAVLASLLALGFRRLGGRFTTVLLGYPFAMTALFLPPIVAALYSPTVADAVLPRSFDLAVYFLDNIAPATLAEMLRASYDLEGVAYVIMWFGVAVPLGWLLGVVVTLANVVRPTEA
;
A
#
# COMPACT_ATOMS: atom_id res chain seq x y z
N MET A 1 -1.96 17.56 -35.14
CA MET A 1 -1.70 17.40 -33.69
C MET A 1 -1.52 18.79 -33.08
N ALA A 2 -2.53 19.41 -32.46
CA ALA A 2 -2.41 20.58 -31.55
C ALA A 2 -3.77 21.23 -31.13
N ALA A 3 -4.87 20.48 -30.93
CA ALA A 3 -6.17 21.09 -30.57
C ALA A 3 -6.97 20.39 -29.45
N GLU A 4 -6.38 19.42 -28.73
CA GLU A 4 -7.06 18.74 -27.60
C GLU A 4 -6.68 19.27 -26.20
N GLN A 5 -5.62 20.09 -26.09
CA GLN A 5 -5.04 20.48 -24.80
C GLN A 5 -5.86 21.43 -23.89
N PRO A 6 -6.73 22.34 -24.37
CA PRO A 6 -7.39 23.31 -23.47
C PRO A 6 -8.41 22.66 -22.54
N ARG A 7 -9.22 21.72 -23.05
CA ARG A 7 -10.30 21.08 -22.28
C ARG A 7 -9.78 20.09 -21.25
N GLU A 8 -8.72 19.34 -21.58
CA GLU A 8 -8.06 18.44 -20.62
C GLU A 8 -7.41 19.22 -19.46
N ARG A 9 -6.72 20.33 -19.75
CA ARG A 9 -6.13 21.17 -18.70
C ARG A 9 -7.20 21.73 -17.77
N GLU A 10 -8.30 22.28 -18.31
CA GLU A 10 -9.42 22.75 -17.49
C GLU A 10 -10.00 21.63 -16.61
N GLY A 11 -10.13 20.42 -17.14
CA GLY A 11 -10.56 19.25 -16.37
C GLY A 11 -9.63 18.89 -15.21
N ILE A 12 -8.31 18.93 -15.43
CA ILE A 12 -7.30 18.61 -14.39
C ILE A 12 -7.33 19.67 -13.27
N PHE A 13 -7.30 20.96 -13.62
CA PHE A 13 -7.34 22.04 -12.61
C PHE A 13 -8.66 22.03 -11.83
N HIS A 14 -9.77 21.74 -12.50
CA HIS A 14 -11.05 21.60 -11.83
C HIS A 14 -11.04 20.42 -10.84
N GLY A 15 -10.53 19.26 -11.25
CA GLY A 15 -10.38 18.09 -10.38
C GLY A 15 -9.49 18.35 -9.17
N LEU A 16 -8.32 18.98 -9.38
CA LEU A 16 -7.39 19.39 -8.33
C LEU A 16 -8.08 20.30 -7.31
N LYS A 17 -8.83 21.30 -7.79
CA LYS A 17 -9.57 22.22 -6.93
C LYS A 17 -10.60 21.48 -6.08
N VAL A 18 -11.37 20.58 -6.69
CA VAL A 18 -12.37 19.76 -5.97
C VAL A 18 -11.71 18.94 -4.86
N ASP A 19 -10.56 18.33 -5.12
CA ASP A 19 -9.87 17.49 -4.15
C ASP A 19 -9.31 18.30 -2.97
N ILE A 20 -8.68 19.44 -3.25
CA ILE A 20 -8.13 20.34 -2.23
C ILE A 20 -9.26 20.88 -1.35
N VAL A 21 -10.38 21.29 -1.94
CA VAL A 21 -11.55 21.74 -1.19
C VAL A 21 -12.09 20.63 -0.30
N ALA A 22 -12.23 19.40 -0.81
CA ALA A 22 -12.70 18.27 -0.01
C ALA A 22 -11.77 17.95 1.18
N LEU A 23 -10.46 18.01 0.98
CA LEU A 23 -9.47 17.83 2.06
C LEU A 23 -9.56 18.96 3.09
N HIS A 24 -9.62 20.21 2.64
CA HIS A 24 -9.74 21.37 3.50
C HIS A 24 -11.03 21.32 4.32
N GLU A 25 -12.18 21.00 3.71
CA GLU A 25 -13.45 20.85 4.41
C GLU A 25 -13.41 19.72 5.44
N SER A 26 -12.72 18.62 5.15
CA SER A 26 -12.52 17.52 6.10
C SER A 26 -11.73 17.97 7.33
N TRP A 27 -10.67 18.74 7.12
CA TRP A 27 -9.87 19.35 8.18
C TRP A 27 -10.69 20.34 9.02
N MET A 28 -11.43 21.24 8.36
CA MET A 28 -12.29 22.21 9.04
C MET A 28 -13.38 21.51 9.85
N GLN A 29 -13.90 20.37 9.37
CA GLN A 29 -14.95 19.61 10.04
C GLN A 29 -14.54 19.05 11.41
N LEU A 30 -13.24 18.87 11.67
CA LEU A 30 -12.75 18.36 12.96
C LEU A 30 -13.09 19.30 14.12
N VAL A 31 -13.14 20.60 13.87
CA VAL A 31 -13.42 21.63 14.89
C VAL A 31 -14.75 22.34 14.62
N PHE A 32 -15.06 22.59 13.36
CA PHE A 32 -16.28 23.30 12.96
C PHE A 32 -17.25 22.33 12.31
N PRO A 33 -18.43 22.07 12.90
CA PRO A 33 -19.34 21.10 12.34
C PRO A 33 -19.88 21.56 10.98
N ARG A 34 -20.34 20.62 10.15
CA ARG A 34 -21.07 20.89 8.89
C ARG A 34 -20.25 21.61 7.80
N GLN A 35 -18.98 21.26 7.62
CA GLN A 35 -18.14 21.82 6.56
C GLN A 35 -18.20 21.00 5.26
N ARG A 36 -18.06 19.66 5.34
CA ARG A 36 -18.00 18.80 4.17
C ARG A 36 -19.36 18.32 3.66
N GLY A 37 -19.55 18.32 2.33
CA GLY A 37 -20.68 17.65 1.65
C GLY A 37 -22.06 18.25 1.95
N ARG A 38 -22.10 19.50 2.41
CA ARG A 38 -23.32 20.19 2.89
C ARG A 38 -23.85 21.25 1.93
N GLU A 39 -23.34 21.31 0.70
CA GLU A 39 -23.80 22.29 -0.31
C GLU A 39 -25.28 22.13 -0.66
N HIS A 40 -25.84 20.94 -0.47
CA HIS A 40 -27.27 20.64 -0.67
C HIS A 40 -28.03 20.38 0.64
N SER A 41 -27.46 20.73 1.80
CA SER A 41 -28.12 20.56 3.09
C SER A 41 -28.98 21.78 3.44
N VAL A 42 -30.23 21.55 3.85
CA VAL A 42 -31.20 22.58 4.26
C VAL A 42 -30.64 23.55 5.31
N LEU A 43 -29.74 23.08 6.18
CA LEU A 43 -29.13 23.89 7.26
C LEU A 43 -27.87 24.67 6.85
N GLY A 44 -27.38 24.52 5.61
CA GLY A 44 -26.15 25.16 5.11
C GLY A 44 -24.85 24.77 5.85
N LYS A 45 -23.72 25.33 5.38
CA LYS A 45 -22.41 25.22 6.03
C LYS A 45 -22.35 26.12 7.27
N TRP A 46 -21.64 25.70 8.33
CA TRP A 46 -21.43 26.53 9.51
C TRP A 46 -20.60 27.78 9.15
N GLN A 47 -21.01 28.94 9.63
CA GLN A 47 -20.32 30.22 9.42
C GLN A 47 -20.01 30.90 10.76
N PRO A 48 -18.81 31.50 10.90
CA PRO A 48 -18.43 32.21 12.11
C PRO A 48 -19.23 33.50 12.26
N THR A 49 -19.97 33.64 13.37
CA THR A 49 -20.83 34.81 13.64
C THR A 49 -20.11 35.89 14.44
N THR A 50 -19.20 35.51 15.33
CA THR A 50 -18.44 36.46 16.18
C THR A 50 -17.03 36.73 15.65
N THR A 51 -16.41 37.83 16.08
CA THR A 51 -15.02 38.17 15.73
C THR A 51 -14.03 37.10 16.22
N GLY A 52 -14.26 36.55 17.42
CA GLY A 52 -13.45 35.46 17.98
C GLY A 52 -13.55 34.17 17.14
N ASP A 53 -14.75 33.83 16.68
CA ASP A 53 -14.96 32.66 15.82
C ASP A 53 -14.30 32.82 14.46
N LYS A 54 -14.32 34.03 13.88
CA LYS A 54 -13.59 34.33 12.64
C LYS A 54 -12.09 34.14 12.80
N LEU A 55 -11.53 34.55 13.93
CA LEU A 55 -10.10 34.37 14.23
C LEU A 55 -9.76 32.88 14.38
N LYS A 56 -10.51 32.14 15.20
CA LYS A 56 -10.33 30.68 15.37
C LYS A 56 -10.44 29.93 14.04
N TYR A 57 -11.44 30.28 13.23
CA TYR A 57 -11.65 29.68 11.92
C TYR A 57 -10.44 29.90 11.00
N ARG A 58 -9.90 31.12 10.94
CA ARG A 58 -8.72 31.44 10.13
C ARG A 58 -7.45 30.77 10.63
N LEU A 59 -7.22 30.74 11.94
CA LEU A 59 -6.06 30.07 12.53
C LEU A 59 -6.10 28.57 12.26
N TRP A 60 -7.26 27.94 12.45
CA TRP A 60 -7.44 26.52 12.13
C TRP A 60 -7.26 26.25 10.64
N ALA A 61 -7.83 27.09 9.76
CA ALA A 61 -7.64 26.98 8.33
C ALA A 61 -6.16 27.10 7.93
N LEU A 62 -5.42 28.04 8.52
CA LEU A 62 -3.99 28.25 8.28
C LEU A 62 -3.18 27.01 8.68
N LEU A 63 -3.47 26.40 9.82
CA LEU A 63 -2.85 25.14 10.26
C LEU A 63 -3.16 23.99 9.31
N GLY A 64 -4.33 24.02 8.66
CA GLY A 64 -4.73 23.02 7.67
C GLY A 64 -3.95 23.09 6.37
N VAL A 65 -3.44 24.27 5.98
CA VAL A 65 -2.71 24.44 4.70
C VAL A 65 -1.49 23.52 4.57
N PRO A 66 -0.52 23.51 5.50
CA PRO A 66 0.63 22.62 5.40
C PRO A 66 0.22 21.14 5.48
N LEU A 67 -0.80 20.82 6.27
CA LEU A 67 -1.31 19.45 6.37
C LEU A 67 -1.93 18.96 5.06
N VAL A 68 -2.79 19.76 4.42
CA VAL A 68 -3.38 19.42 3.12
C VAL A 68 -2.29 19.30 2.06
N ALA A 69 -1.31 20.22 2.04
CA ALA A 69 -0.19 20.15 1.12
C ALA A 69 0.63 18.86 1.30
N PHE A 70 0.85 18.41 2.54
CA PHE A 70 1.56 17.18 2.85
C PHE A 70 0.74 15.91 2.50
N ILE A 71 -0.56 15.90 2.75
CA ILE A 71 -1.43 14.74 2.50
C ILE A 71 -1.75 14.57 1.01
N TYR A 72 -1.83 15.66 0.25
CA TYR A 72 -2.29 15.63 -1.14
C TYR A 72 -1.49 14.68 -2.07
N PRO A 73 -0.14 14.63 -2.03
CA PRO A 73 0.65 13.64 -2.77
C PRO A 73 0.25 12.18 -2.48
N PHE A 74 -0.12 11.86 -1.23
CA PHE A 74 -0.58 10.52 -0.86
C PHE A 74 -1.97 10.22 -1.42
N VAL A 75 -2.86 11.23 -1.49
CA VAL A 75 -4.16 11.07 -2.16
C VAL A 75 -3.96 10.76 -3.64
N LEU A 76 -3.05 11.47 -4.31
CA LEU A 76 -2.70 11.22 -5.71
C LEU A 76 -2.14 9.81 -5.91
N ALA A 77 -1.25 9.35 -5.02
CA ALA A 77 -0.78 7.97 -5.05
C ALA A 77 -1.94 6.97 -4.90
N GLY A 78 -2.93 7.26 -4.06
CA GLY A 78 -4.10 6.42 -3.88
C GLY A 78 -5.00 6.40 -5.12
N PHE A 79 -5.15 7.52 -5.81
CA PHE A 79 -5.82 7.58 -7.11
C PHE A 79 -5.08 6.77 -8.18
N ALA A 80 -3.74 6.84 -8.22
CA ALA A 80 -2.94 6.03 -9.14
C ALA A 80 -3.13 4.54 -8.86
N VAL A 81 -3.02 4.11 -7.60
CA VAL A 81 -3.27 2.71 -7.19
C VAL A 81 -4.66 2.26 -7.60
N ARG A 82 -5.69 3.08 -7.34
CA ARG A 82 -7.06 2.77 -7.72
C ARG A 82 -7.24 2.68 -9.23
N PHE A 83 -6.65 3.60 -10.00
CA PHE A 83 -6.72 3.60 -11.46
C PHE A 83 -6.10 2.32 -12.05
N HIS A 84 -4.96 1.90 -11.52
CA HIS A 84 -4.35 0.64 -11.94
C HIS A 84 -5.19 -0.58 -11.50
N ALA A 85 -5.74 -0.54 -10.29
CA ALA A 85 -6.59 -1.61 -9.78
C ALA A 85 -7.88 -1.78 -10.60
N THR A 86 -8.61 -0.71 -10.93
CA THR A 86 -9.85 -0.78 -11.72
C THR A 86 -9.60 -1.28 -13.14
N ARG A 87 -8.44 -0.97 -13.71
CA ARG A 87 -8.04 -1.46 -15.04
C ARG A 87 -7.80 -2.98 -15.02
N LEU A 88 -7.18 -3.49 -13.96
CA LEU A 88 -6.98 -4.92 -13.73
C LEU A 88 -8.28 -5.64 -13.36
N ASP A 89 -9.24 -4.93 -12.75
CA ASP A 89 -10.52 -5.48 -12.29
C ASP A 89 -11.38 -5.99 -13.45
N SER A 90 -11.24 -5.45 -14.67
CA SER A 90 -11.99 -5.93 -15.84
C SER A 90 -11.68 -7.39 -16.23
N GLY A 91 -10.45 -7.85 -15.98
CA GLY A 91 -10.04 -9.25 -16.14
C GLY A 91 -10.28 -10.08 -14.87
N VAL A 92 -10.04 -9.49 -13.70
CA VAL A 92 -10.18 -10.14 -12.39
C VAL A 92 -11.64 -10.39 -12.01
N ALA A 93 -12.56 -9.49 -12.31
CA ALA A 93 -13.98 -9.64 -12.00
C ALA A 93 -14.64 -10.83 -12.72
N ARG A 94 -14.13 -11.20 -13.91
CA ARG A 94 -14.61 -12.39 -14.65
C ARG A 94 -14.08 -13.70 -14.08
N VAL A 95 -12.88 -13.66 -13.50
CA VAL A 95 -12.16 -14.83 -12.98
C VAL A 95 -12.50 -15.05 -11.49
N GLY A 96 -12.84 -13.99 -10.76
CA GLY A 96 -13.12 -13.99 -9.34
C GLY A 96 -11.87 -14.26 -8.48
N GLY A 97 -11.97 -14.03 -7.17
CA GLY A 97 -10.85 -14.30 -6.25
C GLY A 97 -10.42 -15.77 -6.23
N VAL A 98 -11.34 -16.69 -6.51
CA VAL A 98 -11.03 -18.13 -6.65
C VAL A 98 -10.25 -18.41 -7.93
N GLY A 99 -10.63 -17.80 -9.05
CA GLY A 99 -9.89 -18.01 -10.30
C GLY A 99 -8.50 -17.37 -10.25
N ILE A 100 -8.29 -16.25 -9.54
CA ILE A 100 -6.93 -15.71 -9.32
C ILE A 100 -6.08 -16.72 -8.56
N LEU A 101 -6.64 -17.36 -7.53
CA LEU A 101 -5.94 -18.38 -6.77
C LEU A 101 -5.59 -19.59 -7.64
N LEU A 102 -6.51 -20.04 -8.50
CA LEU A 102 -6.26 -21.13 -9.43
C LEU A 102 -5.21 -20.76 -10.48
N LEU A 103 -5.28 -19.56 -11.06
CA LEU A 103 -4.27 -19.06 -12.00
C LEU A 103 -2.91 -18.91 -11.34
N SER A 104 -2.85 -18.41 -10.11
CA SER A 104 -1.63 -18.32 -9.32
C SER A 104 -1.06 -19.71 -9.06
N LEU A 105 -1.89 -20.66 -8.62
CA LEU A 105 -1.48 -22.04 -8.39
C LEU A 105 -0.98 -22.71 -9.68
N LEU A 106 -1.63 -22.47 -10.82
CA LEU A 106 -1.20 -22.98 -12.12
C LEU A 106 0.09 -22.33 -12.61
N LEU A 107 0.23 -21.01 -12.44
CA LEU A 107 1.43 -20.27 -12.85
C LEU A 107 2.63 -20.72 -12.03
N TRP A 108 2.52 -20.69 -10.70
CA TRP A 108 3.59 -21.06 -9.78
C TRP A 108 3.86 -22.57 -9.77
N GLY A 109 2.80 -23.39 -9.81
CA GLY A 109 2.92 -24.84 -9.96
C GLY A 109 3.54 -25.24 -11.29
N GLY A 110 3.18 -24.54 -12.38
CA GLY A 110 3.79 -24.68 -13.69
C GLY A 110 5.26 -24.27 -13.70
N LEU A 111 5.61 -23.15 -13.08
CA LEU A 111 7.01 -22.72 -12.89
C LEU A 111 7.81 -23.74 -12.09
N THR A 112 7.21 -24.30 -11.05
CA THR A 112 7.84 -25.34 -10.20
C THR A 112 8.05 -26.63 -11.00
N ALA A 113 7.09 -27.03 -11.83
CA ALA A 113 7.22 -28.17 -12.73
C ALA A 113 8.27 -27.93 -13.83
N ALA A 114 8.30 -26.74 -14.42
CA ALA A 114 9.29 -26.35 -15.41
C ALA A 114 10.70 -26.34 -14.80
N ALA A 115 10.86 -25.78 -13.59
CA ALA A 115 12.12 -25.82 -12.86
C ALA A 115 12.56 -27.27 -12.57
N ARG A 116 11.62 -28.16 -12.22
CA ARG A 116 11.92 -29.59 -12.04
C ARG A 116 12.40 -30.26 -13.32
N ILE A 117 11.81 -29.93 -14.46
CA ILE A 117 12.21 -30.48 -15.77
C ILE A 117 13.59 -29.93 -16.18
N GLN A 118 13.84 -28.64 -15.96
CA GLN A 118 15.06 -27.97 -16.40
C GLN A 118 16.28 -28.28 -15.52
N PHE A 119 16.10 -28.35 -14.20
CA PHE A 119 17.21 -28.49 -13.25
C PHE A 119 17.27 -29.86 -12.56
N GLY A 120 16.24 -30.70 -12.70
CA GLY A 120 16.12 -31.98 -12.00
C GLY A 120 15.60 -31.84 -10.56
N ALA A 121 15.23 -32.96 -9.93
CA ALA A 121 14.58 -32.99 -8.61
C ALA A 121 15.52 -32.71 -7.42
N THR A 122 16.83 -32.76 -7.64
CA THR A 122 17.88 -32.54 -6.62
C THR A 122 18.52 -31.16 -6.73
N ALA A 123 18.06 -30.31 -7.64
CA ALA A 123 18.62 -28.98 -7.82
C ALA A 123 18.05 -27.97 -6.83
N GLU A 124 18.95 -27.19 -6.25
CA GLU A 124 18.70 -25.98 -5.45
C GLU A 124 17.61 -25.07 -6.06
N GLY A 125 17.61 -24.92 -7.39
CA GLY A 125 16.61 -24.14 -8.11
C GLY A 125 15.17 -24.64 -7.96
N PHE A 126 14.94 -25.97 -7.85
CA PHE A 126 13.61 -26.52 -7.63
C PHE A 126 13.08 -26.16 -6.24
N TYR A 127 13.89 -26.34 -5.20
CA TYR A 127 13.50 -26.00 -3.82
C TYR A 127 13.28 -24.50 -3.62
N ALA A 128 14.10 -23.66 -4.27
CA ALA A 128 13.92 -22.21 -4.25
C ALA A 128 12.58 -21.77 -4.84
N VAL A 129 12.23 -22.28 -6.02
CA VAL A 129 10.95 -21.95 -6.68
C VAL A 129 9.77 -22.53 -5.90
N ALA A 130 9.89 -23.76 -5.40
CA ALA A 130 8.83 -24.40 -4.62
C ALA A 130 8.54 -23.65 -3.32
N ALA A 131 9.58 -23.31 -2.53
CA ALA A 131 9.43 -22.59 -1.27
C ALA A 131 8.86 -21.18 -1.50
N ALA A 132 9.38 -20.45 -2.49
CA ALA A 132 8.85 -19.14 -2.87
C ALA A 132 7.37 -19.20 -3.29
N SER A 133 7.00 -20.20 -4.09
CA SER A 133 5.62 -20.41 -4.54
C SER A 133 4.67 -20.65 -3.38
N VAL A 134 5.04 -21.52 -2.44
CA VAL A 134 4.23 -21.80 -1.25
C VAL A 134 4.04 -20.53 -0.41
N THR A 135 5.11 -19.77 -0.17
CA THR A 135 5.04 -18.50 0.55
C THR A 135 4.11 -17.50 -0.15
N ALA A 136 4.25 -17.33 -1.47
CA ALA A 136 3.43 -16.43 -2.26
C ALA A 136 1.94 -16.80 -2.18
N VAL A 137 1.62 -18.09 -2.34
CA VAL A 137 0.25 -18.60 -2.32
C VAL A 137 -0.38 -18.44 -0.95
N LEU A 138 0.31 -18.82 0.13
CA LEU A 138 -0.21 -18.68 1.50
C LEU A 138 -0.46 -17.21 1.86
N ALA A 139 0.47 -16.32 1.55
CA ALA A 139 0.29 -14.89 1.80
C ALA A 139 -0.86 -14.31 0.96
N SER A 140 -1.00 -14.72 -0.30
CA SER A 140 -2.12 -14.31 -1.17
C SER A 140 -3.47 -14.80 -0.64
N LEU A 141 -3.53 -16.03 -0.16
CA LEU A 141 -4.73 -16.63 0.44
C LEU A 141 -5.16 -15.85 1.68
N LEU A 142 -4.21 -15.53 2.57
CA LEU A 142 -4.47 -14.72 3.75
C LEU A 142 -4.96 -13.32 3.38
N ALA A 143 -4.29 -12.65 2.44
CA ALA A 143 -4.71 -11.34 1.96
C ALA A 143 -6.15 -11.35 1.41
N LEU A 144 -6.49 -12.34 0.58
CA LEU A 144 -7.85 -12.51 0.05
C LEU A 144 -8.87 -12.87 1.13
N GLY A 145 -8.48 -13.70 2.10
CA GLY A 145 -9.29 -14.05 3.26
C GLY A 145 -9.68 -12.81 4.06
N PHE A 146 -8.70 -11.98 4.44
CA PHE A 146 -8.93 -10.74 5.18
C PHE A 146 -9.73 -9.72 4.38
N ARG A 147 -9.55 -9.65 3.06
CA ARG A 147 -10.40 -8.83 2.17
C ARG A 147 -11.86 -9.31 2.19
N ARG A 148 -12.11 -10.62 2.17
CA ARG A 148 -13.47 -11.19 2.16
C ARG A 148 -14.23 -11.00 3.47
N LEU A 149 -13.54 -10.83 4.59
CA LEU A 149 -14.17 -10.50 5.86
C LEU A 149 -14.86 -9.11 5.87
N GLY A 150 -14.72 -8.32 4.80
CA GLY A 150 -15.60 -7.19 4.49
C GLY A 150 -15.34 -5.90 5.27
N GLY A 151 -14.36 -5.88 6.18
CA GLY A 151 -14.01 -4.71 6.97
C GLY A 151 -12.90 -3.86 6.34
N ARG A 152 -13.12 -2.54 6.23
CA ARG A 152 -12.04 -1.58 5.87
C ARG A 152 -10.86 -1.68 6.83
N PHE A 153 -11.15 -1.79 8.13
CA PHE A 153 -10.13 -1.95 9.16
C PHE A 153 -9.33 -3.24 8.97
N THR A 154 -10.00 -4.38 8.80
CA THR A 154 -9.36 -5.69 8.58
C THR A 154 -8.51 -5.71 7.31
N THR A 155 -9.00 -5.08 6.24
CA THR A 155 -8.26 -4.99 4.97
C THR A 155 -7.01 -4.12 5.12
N VAL A 156 -7.11 -2.98 5.82
CA VAL A 156 -5.97 -2.10 6.11
C VAL A 156 -4.96 -2.76 7.02
N LEU A 157 -5.41 -3.34 8.13
CA LEU A 157 -4.54 -3.85 9.18
C LEU A 157 -3.86 -5.18 8.80
N LEU A 158 -4.56 -6.04 8.05
CA LEU A 158 -4.09 -7.40 7.75
C LEU A 158 -4.03 -7.69 6.24
N GLY A 159 -5.07 -7.29 5.49
CA GLY A 159 -5.15 -7.59 4.05
C GLY A 159 -3.97 -7.04 3.24
N TYR A 160 -3.69 -5.73 3.33
CA TYR A 160 -2.57 -5.13 2.58
C TYR A 160 -1.19 -5.59 3.06
N PRO A 161 -0.91 -5.75 4.37
CA PRO A 161 0.31 -6.39 4.83
C PRO A 161 0.58 -7.76 4.20
N PHE A 162 -0.41 -8.67 4.21
CA PHE A 162 -0.24 -9.97 3.57
C PHE A 162 -0.11 -9.88 2.04
N ALA A 163 -0.76 -8.89 1.40
CA ALA A 163 -0.55 -8.64 -0.02
C ALA A 163 0.89 -8.20 -0.33
N MET A 164 1.49 -7.36 0.53
CA MET A 164 2.89 -6.97 0.42
C MET A 164 3.83 -8.14 0.70
N THR A 165 3.50 -8.98 1.68
CA THR A 165 4.26 -10.21 1.95
C THR A 165 4.24 -11.15 0.74
N ALA A 166 3.09 -11.31 0.08
CA ALA A 166 2.99 -12.11 -1.14
C ALA A 166 3.84 -11.58 -2.29
N LEU A 167 4.11 -10.27 -2.32
CA LEU A 167 4.93 -9.62 -3.34
C LEU A 167 6.44 -9.72 -3.04
N PHE A 168 6.84 -9.43 -1.80
CA PHE A 168 8.25 -9.23 -1.46
C PHE A 168 8.93 -10.45 -0.84
N LEU A 169 8.19 -11.30 -0.14
CA LEU A 169 8.78 -12.41 0.60
C LEU A 169 9.24 -13.59 -0.29
N PRO A 170 8.58 -13.93 -1.43
CA PRO A 170 8.97 -15.09 -2.23
C PRO A 170 10.43 -15.07 -2.72
N PRO A 171 10.97 -13.96 -3.26
CA PRO A 171 12.39 -13.89 -3.65
C PRO A 171 13.36 -14.14 -2.48
N ILE A 172 13.00 -13.69 -1.27
CA ILE A 172 13.82 -13.85 -0.06
C ILE A 172 13.82 -15.31 0.40
N VAL A 173 12.66 -15.95 0.34
CA VAL A 173 12.56 -17.39 0.64
C VAL A 173 13.31 -18.21 -0.41
N ALA A 174 13.22 -17.85 -1.70
CA ALA A 174 14.01 -18.50 -2.75
C ALA A 174 15.53 -18.40 -2.50
N ALA A 175 16.01 -17.25 -2.04
CA ALA A 175 17.42 -17.02 -1.72
C ALA A 175 17.96 -18.01 -0.67
N LEU A 176 17.12 -18.54 0.22
CA LEU A 176 17.54 -19.53 1.22
C LEU A 176 17.91 -20.88 0.62
N TYR A 177 17.45 -21.17 -0.59
CA TYR A 177 17.63 -22.46 -1.25
C TYR A 177 18.46 -22.36 -2.52
N SER A 178 18.80 -21.15 -2.99
CA SER A 178 19.57 -20.93 -4.21
C SER A 178 20.66 -19.88 -4.00
N PRO A 179 21.95 -20.25 -4.08
CA PRO A 179 23.08 -19.33 -3.99
C PRO A 179 22.99 -18.20 -5.02
N THR A 180 22.59 -18.51 -6.26
CA THR A 180 22.45 -17.50 -7.32
C THR A 180 21.44 -16.41 -6.97
N VAL A 181 20.32 -16.78 -6.33
CA VAL A 181 19.32 -15.80 -5.86
C VAL A 181 19.83 -15.09 -4.61
N ALA A 182 20.53 -15.80 -3.72
CA ALA A 182 21.13 -15.23 -2.53
C ALA A 182 22.12 -14.10 -2.86
N ASP A 183 23.05 -14.36 -3.78
CA ASP A 183 24.08 -13.42 -4.21
C ASP A 183 23.48 -12.14 -4.81
N ALA A 184 22.31 -12.25 -5.45
CA ALA A 184 21.62 -11.12 -6.06
C ALA A 184 20.83 -10.26 -5.07
N VAL A 185 20.32 -10.84 -3.97
CA VAL A 185 19.30 -10.21 -3.11
C VAL A 185 19.76 -9.98 -1.68
N LEU A 186 20.50 -10.92 -1.07
CA LEU A 186 20.90 -10.84 0.34
C LEU A 186 21.89 -9.71 0.62
N PRO A 187 22.93 -9.45 -0.21
CA PRO A 187 23.84 -8.33 0.03
C PRO A 187 23.12 -6.99 0.10
N ARG A 188 22.20 -6.75 -0.84
CA ARG A 188 21.37 -5.52 -0.85
C ARG A 188 20.43 -5.44 0.34
N SER A 189 19.93 -6.59 0.80
CA SER A 189 19.07 -6.67 1.98
C SER A 189 19.87 -6.35 3.26
N PHE A 190 21.13 -6.79 3.33
CA PHE A 190 22.05 -6.46 4.41
C PHE A 190 22.36 -4.97 4.43
N ASP A 191 22.70 -4.37 3.29
CA ASP A 191 22.95 -2.92 3.17
C ASP A 191 21.73 -2.11 3.62
N LEU A 192 20.52 -2.53 3.23
CA LEU A 192 19.27 -1.91 3.66
C LEU A 192 19.08 -2.02 5.18
N ALA A 193 19.39 -3.18 5.76
CA ALA A 193 19.28 -3.40 7.21
C ALA A 193 20.24 -2.49 7.98
N VAL A 194 21.50 -2.43 7.54
CA VAL A 194 22.52 -1.54 8.12
C VAL A 194 22.07 -0.08 8.01
N TYR A 195 21.64 0.35 6.82
CA TYR A 195 21.14 1.70 6.62
C TYR A 195 19.99 2.06 7.55
N PHE A 196 19.02 1.14 7.70
CA PHE A 196 17.88 1.34 8.61
C PHE A 196 18.35 1.46 10.07
N LEU A 197 19.23 0.57 10.52
CA LEU A 197 19.76 0.59 11.88
C LEU A 197 20.61 1.82 12.19
N ASP A 198 21.27 2.40 11.18
CA ASP A 198 22.12 3.59 11.34
C ASP A 198 21.34 4.91 11.25
N ASN A 199 20.29 4.98 10.43
CA ASN A 199 19.65 6.26 10.08
C ASN A 199 18.21 6.41 10.56
N ILE A 200 17.50 5.29 10.81
CA ILE A 200 16.05 5.32 11.02
C ILE A 200 15.68 4.72 12.38
N ALA A 201 16.32 3.62 12.77
CA ALA A 201 16.01 2.92 14.00
C ALA A 201 16.40 3.74 15.24
N PRO A 202 15.60 3.71 16.32
CA PRO A 202 16.04 4.22 17.62
C PRO A 202 17.31 3.51 18.09
N ALA A 203 18.24 4.24 18.72
CA ALA A 203 19.52 3.71 19.16
C ALA A 203 19.38 2.44 20.01
N THR A 204 18.41 2.41 20.93
CA THR A 204 18.15 1.25 21.80
C THR A 204 17.72 0.01 21.02
N LEU A 205 16.90 0.18 19.98
CA LEU A 205 16.49 -0.92 19.10
C LEU A 205 17.68 -1.41 18.27
N ALA A 206 18.48 -0.48 17.75
CA ALA A 206 19.63 -0.79 16.93
C ALA A 206 20.71 -1.57 17.70
N GLU A 207 21.01 -1.15 18.93
CA GLU A 207 21.91 -1.85 19.84
C GLU A 207 21.39 -3.25 20.20
N MET A 208 20.11 -3.36 20.57
CA MET A 208 19.48 -4.65 20.88
C MET A 208 19.56 -5.62 19.71
N LEU A 209 19.22 -5.17 18.50
CA LEU A 209 19.23 -6.01 17.30
C LEU A 209 20.64 -6.48 16.96
N ARG A 210 21.64 -5.58 17.01
CA ARG A 210 23.05 -5.93 16.76
C ARG A 210 23.66 -6.85 17.80
N ALA A 211 23.25 -6.71 19.07
CA ALA A 211 23.77 -7.53 20.15
C ALA A 211 23.15 -8.93 20.20
N SER A 212 21.90 -9.08 19.74
CA SER A 212 21.11 -10.30 19.93
C SER A 212 20.89 -11.12 18.66
N TYR A 213 21.08 -10.54 17.47
CA TYR A 213 20.74 -11.19 16.21
C TYR A 213 21.83 -11.02 15.15
N ASP A 214 22.13 -12.12 14.46
CA ASP A 214 22.89 -12.10 13.21
C ASP A 214 21.92 -12.21 12.04
N LEU A 215 22.19 -11.45 10.98
CA LEU A 215 21.31 -11.38 9.81
C LEU A 215 21.66 -12.52 8.84
N GLU A 216 21.22 -13.72 9.19
CA GLU A 216 21.44 -14.93 8.41
C GLU A 216 20.16 -15.74 8.19
N GLY A 217 20.07 -16.39 7.03
CA GLY A 217 19.00 -17.32 6.70
C GLY A 217 17.60 -16.77 6.97
N VAL A 218 16.87 -17.41 7.90
CA VAL A 218 15.49 -17.05 8.26
C VAL A 218 15.36 -15.63 8.82
N ALA A 219 16.43 -15.04 9.36
CA ALA A 219 16.42 -13.66 9.84
C ALA A 219 16.08 -12.66 8.71
N TYR A 220 16.54 -12.92 7.46
CA TYR A 220 16.15 -12.12 6.30
C TYR A 220 14.65 -12.19 6.01
N VAL A 221 14.04 -13.36 6.19
CA VAL A 221 12.60 -13.56 5.99
C VAL A 221 11.81 -12.79 7.04
N ILE A 222 12.22 -12.85 8.31
CA ILE A 222 11.58 -12.10 9.40
C ILE A 222 11.71 -10.59 9.17
N MET A 223 12.90 -10.12 8.78
CA MET A 223 13.13 -8.71 8.46
C MET A 223 12.21 -8.24 7.33
N TRP A 224 12.18 -8.96 6.20
CA TRP A 224 11.34 -8.57 5.06
C TRP A 224 9.85 -8.68 5.34
N PHE A 225 9.41 -9.63 6.17
CA PHE A 225 8.04 -9.64 6.69
C PHE A 225 7.75 -8.40 7.55
N GLY A 226 8.69 -8.03 8.43
CA GLY A 226 8.62 -6.82 9.23
C GLY A 226 8.57 -5.53 8.41
N VAL A 227 9.21 -5.51 7.23
CA VAL A 227 9.15 -4.38 6.27
C VAL A 227 7.83 -4.39 5.47
N ALA A 228 7.34 -5.55 5.07
CA ALA A 228 6.12 -5.69 4.29
C ALA A 228 4.88 -5.18 5.05
N VAL A 229 4.87 -5.31 6.38
CA VAL A 229 3.74 -4.87 7.22
C VAL A 229 3.52 -3.35 7.17
N PRO A 230 4.51 -2.48 7.50
CA PRO A 230 4.40 -1.03 7.34
C PRO A 230 4.08 -0.60 5.90
N LEU A 231 4.66 -1.26 4.89
CA LEU A 231 4.36 -0.97 3.49
C LEU A 231 2.88 -1.26 3.15
N GLY A 232 2.36 -2.36 3.70
CA GLY A 232 0.95 -2.72 3.57
C GLY A 232 0.04 -1.67 4.21
N TRP A 233 0.39 -1.19 5.41
CA TRP A 233 -0.36 -0.11 6.06
C TRP A 233 -0.28 1.19 5.27
N LEU A 234 0.88 1.56 4.75
CA LEU A 234 1.06 2.73 3.92
C LEU A 234 0.13 2.66 2.70
N LEU A 235 0.12 1.53 1.98
CA LEU A 235 -0.78 1.32 0.86
C LEU A 235 -2.25 1.43 1.29
N GLY A 236 -2.61 0.78 2.41
CA GLY A 236 -3.97 0.80 2.94
C GLY A 236 -4.46 2.19 3.32
N VAL A 237 -3.59 3.01 3.93
CA VAL A 237 -3.85 4.42 4.27
C VAL A 237 -4.03 5.25 3.01
N VAL A 238 -3.13 5.11 2.04
CA VAL A 238 -3.16 5.84 0.76
C VAL A 238 -4.46 5.57 -0.01
N VAL A 239 -4.88 4.30 -0.13
CA VAL A 239 -6.15 3.93 -0.77
C VAL A 239 -7.35 4.45 0.04
N THR A 240 -7.27 4.37 1.36
CA THR A 240 -8.26 4.89 2.30
C THR A 240 -8.46 6.40 2.13
N LEU A 241 -7.37 7.17 1.99
CA LEU A 241 -7.41 8.62 1.78
C LEU A 241 -8.05 8.97 0.44
N ALA A 242 -7.69 8.28 -0.63
CA ALA A 242 -8.31 8.46 -1.94
C ALA A 242 -9.83 8.26 -1.90
N ASN A 243 -10.30 7.21 -1.23
CA ASN A 243 -11.74 6.95 -1.08
C ASN A 243 -12.44 7.99 -0.20
N VAL A 244 -11.74 8.56 0.78
CA VAL A 244 -12.28 9.69 1.57
C VAL A 244 -12.43 10.91 0.68
N VAL A 245 -11.48 11.25 -0.18
CA VAL A 245 -11.55 12.45 -1.04
C VAL A 245 -12.59 12.29 -2.15
N ARG A 246 -12.53 11.19 -2.90
CA ARG A 246 -13.51 10.83 -3.94
C ARG A 246 -14.08 9.45 -3.66
N PRO A 247 -15.26 9.36 -3.03
CA PRO A 247 -15.96 8.10 -2.87
C PRO A 247 -16.18 7.44 -4.23
N THR A 248 -15.96 6.15 -4.30
CA THR A 248 -16.52 5.32 -5.39
C THR A 248 -17.89 4.88 -4.92
N GLU A 249 -18.88 4.84 -5.81
CA GLU A 249 -20.06 4.02 -5.53
C GLU A 249 -19.59 2.56 -5.39
N ALA A 250 -19.97 1.93 -4.27
CA ALA A 250 -19.60 0.56 -3.95
C ALA A 250 -20.37 -0.43 -4.82
#